data_AF-A0A851TBD9-F1
#
_entry.id   AF-A0A851TBD9-F1
#
_cell.length_a   1.000
_cell.length_b   1.000
_cell.length_c   1.000
_cell.angle_alpha   90.00
_cell.angle_beta   90.00
_cell.angle_gamma   90.00
#
_symmetry.space_group_name_H-M   'P 1'
#
loop_
_entity.id
_entity.type
_entity.pdbx_description
1 polymer ?
#
loop_
_entity_poly.entity_id
_entity_poly.type
_entity_poly.pdbx_seq_one_letter_code
_entity_poly.pdbx_strand_id
1 'polypeptide(L)' 'LYDMKGCYSRLRALVPTLPRHRRVSKVEILQHVIDYIWDLQLALQPGAPRAAPGGDPPEAPCMPAADSILCR' A
#
# COMPACT_ATOMS: atom_id res chain seq x y z
N LEU A 1 -7.65 3.09 -30.08
CA LEU A 1 -8.54 3.31 -28.92
C LEU A 1 -8.52 2.05 -28.06
N TYR A 2 -8.25 2.15 -26.76
CA TYR A 2 -8.31 0.98 -25.87
C TYR A 2 -9.76 0.50 -25.74
N ASP A 3 -10.01 -0.75 -26.12
CA ASP A 3 -11.30 -1.39 -25.93
C ASP A 3 -11.57 -1.57 -24.43
N MET A 4 -12.75 -1.13 -23.98
CA MET A 4 -13.12 -1.16 -22.57
C MET A 4 -13.08 -2.59 -21.99
N LYS A 5 -13.30 -3.63 -22.79
CA LYS A 5 -13.18 -5.03 -22.34
C LYS A 5 -11.72 -5.46 -22.22
N GLY A 6 -10.85 -4.91 -23.08
CA GLY A 6 -9.39 -5.09 -22.99
C GLY A 6 -8.80 -4.56 -21.68
N CYS A 7 -9.30 -3.42 -21.19
CA CYS A 7 -8.88 -2.86 -19.90
C CYS A 7 -9.14 -3.82 -18.73
N TYR A 8 -10.34 -4.41 -18.64
CA TYR A 8 -10.66 -5.39 -17.59
C TYR A 8 -9.80 -6.65 -17.67
N SER A 9 -9.41 -7.07 -18.88
CA SER A 9 -8.51 -8.22 -19.07
C SER A 9 -7.11 -7.92 -18.56
N ARG A 10 -6.60 -6.70 -18.79
CA ARG A 10 -5.32 -6.25 -18.25
C ARG A 10 -5.37 -6.13 -16.72
N LEU A 11 -6.46 -5.61 -16.15
CA LEU A 11 -6.64 -5.52 -14.70
C LEU A 11 -6.59 -6.92 -14.03
N ARG A 12 -7.21 -7.94 -14.64
CA ARG A 12 -7.14 -9.34 -14.15
C ARG A 12 -5.73 -9.94 -14.15
N ALA A 13 -4.85 -9.46 -15.03
CA ALA A 13 -3.46 -9.91 -15.06
C ALA A 13 -2.62 -9.23 -13.96
N LEU A 14 -2.90 -7.96 -13.65
CA LEU A 14 -2.10 -7.13 -12.75
C LEU A 14 -2.52 -7.21 -11.28
N VAL A 15 -3.81 -7.39 -10.99
CA VAL A 15 -4.33 -7.42 -9.62
C VAL A 15 -4.34 -8.86 -9.09
N PRO A 16 -3.51 -9.20 -8.09
CA PRO A 16 -3.38 -10.57 -7.59
C PRO A 16 -4.64 -11.10 -6.91
N THR A 17 -5.44 -10.20 -6.33
CA THR A 17 -6.65 -10.53 -5.57
C THR A 17 -7.86 -10.84 -6.46
N LEU A 18 -7.75 -10.62 -7.78
CA LEU A 18 -8.86 -10.87 -8.70
C LEU A 18 -9.04 -12.38 -9.00
N PRO A 19 -10.26 -12.92 -8.84
CA PRO A 19 -10.58 -14.28 -9.23
C PRO A 19 -10.40 -14.53 -10.73
N ARG A 20 -9.57 -15.52 -11.09
CA ARG A 20 -9.30 -15.89 -12.50
C ARG A 20 -10.24 -16.95 -13.07
N HIS A 21 -10.80 -17.81 -12.21
CA HIS A 21 -11.60 -18.98 -12.59
C HIS A 21 -13.12 -18.78 -12.40
N ARG A 22 -13.57 -17.56 -12.08
CA ARG A 22 -15.01 -17.23 -12.01
C ARG A 22 -15.33 -15.92 -12.71
N ARG A 23 -16.62 -15.71 -13.00
CA ARG A 23 -17.13 -14.42 -13.46
C ARG A 23 -17.19 -13.45 -12.29
N VAL A 24 -16.60 -12.28 -12.46
CA VAL A 24 -16.65 -11.16 -11.50
C VAL A 24 -17.32 -9.97 -12.16
N SER A 25 -18.07 -9.21 -11.37
CA SER A 25 -18.76 -8.02 -11.89
C SER A 25 -17.79 -6.89 -12.18
N LYS A 26 -18.18 -5.91 -13.00
CA LYS A 26 -17.33 -4.72 -13.26
C LYS A 26 -17.02 -3.98 -11.96
N VAL A 27 -18.01 -3.85 -11.08
CA VAL A 27 -17.88 -3.16 -9.79
C VAL A 27 -16.93 -3.91 -8.86
N GLU A 28 -17.04 -5.24 -8.79
CA GLU A 28 -16.11 -6.09 -8.03
C GLU A 28 -14.68 -5.92 -8.55
N ILE A 29 -14.48 -5.87 -9.87
CA ILE A 29 -13.15 -5.60 -10.43
C ILE A 29 -12.62 -4.23 -9.97
N LEU A 30 -13.45 -3.19 -10.00
CA LEU A 30 -13.04 -1.85 -9.58
C LEU A 30 -12.66 -1.81 -8.10
N GLN A 31 -13.41 -2.49 -7.23
CA GLN A 31 -13.09 -2.57 -5.80
C GLN A 31 -11.72 -3.21 -5.57
N HIS A 32 -11.47 -4.39 -6.16
CA HIS A 32 -10.17 -5.06 -6.03
C HIS A 32 -9.00 -4.22 -6.56
N VAL A 33 -9.23 -3.40 -7.59
CA VAL A 33 -8.21 -2.48 -8.12
C VAL A 33 -7.93 -1.35 -7.15
N ILE A 34 -8.97 -0.77 -6.55
CA ILE A 34 -8.82 0.30 -5.54
C ILE A 34 -8.04 -0.23 -4.35
N ASP A 35 -8.43 -1.39 -3.80
CA ASP A 35 -7.77 -2.02 -2.66
C ASP A 35 -6.29 -2.30 -2.99
N TYR A 36 -6.01 -2.85 -4.17
CA TYR A 36 -4.64 -3.15 -4.58
C TYR A 36 -3.78 -1.90 -4.75
N ILE A 37 -4.33 -0.82 -5.34
CA ILE A 37 -3.59 0.45 -5.45
C ILE A 37 -3.31 1.02 -4.05
N TRP A 38 -4.28 0.97 -3.15
CA TRP A 38 -4.13 1.44 -1.77
C TRP A 38 -3.04 0.65 -1.05
N ASP A 39 -3.08 -0.68 -1.11
CA ASP A 39 -2.07 -1.56 -0.51
C ASP A 39 -0.66 -1.27 -1.05
N LEU A 40 -0.53 -1.10 -2.37
CA LEU A 40 0.73 -0.72 -2.99
C LEU A 40 1.22 0.66 -2.52
N GLN A 41 0.33 1.65 -2.38
CA GLN A 41 0.69 2.96 -1.86
C GLN A 41 1.18 2.88 -0.41
N LEU A 42 0.56 2.05 0.44
CA LEU A 42 1.03 1.80 1.80
C LEU A 42 2.40 1.12 1.82
N ALA A 43 2.58 0.08 1.00
CA ALA A 43 3.84 -0.66 0.91
C ALA A 43 5.00 0.19 0.36
N LEU A 44 4.69 1.15 -0.51
CA LEU A 44 5.66 2.03 -1.16
C LEU A 44 5.85 3.37 -0.43
N GLN A 45 5.14 3.63 0.68
CA GLN A 45 5.27 4.91 1.39
C GLN A 45 6.74 5.18 1.79
N PRO A 46 7.28 6.38 1.50
CA PRO A 46 8.64 6.75 1.90
C PRO A 46 8.71 6.81 3.42
N GLY A 47 9.29 5.78 4.05
CA GLY A 47 9.35 5.66 5.51
C GLY A 47 8.93 4.30 6.04
N ALA A 48 8.38 3.41 5.20
CA ALA A 48 8.37 1.99 5.55
C ALA A 48 9.84 1.58 5.74
N PRO A 49 10.25 1.06 6.91
CA PRO A 49 11.59 0.55 7.07
C PRO A 49 11.72 -0.54 6.01
N ARG A 50 12.55 -0.28 4.99
CA ARG A 50 13.09 -1.37 4.18
C ARG A 50 13.65 -2.31 5.21
N ALA A 51 13.02 -3.47 5.38
CA ALA A 51 13.58 -4.54 6.18
C ALA A 51 14.87 -4.93 5.44
N ALA A 52 15.94 -4.20 5.73
CA ALA A 52 17.27 -4.53 5.29
C ALA A 52 17.55 -5.88 5.93
N PRO A 53 17.83 -6.92 5.13
CA PRO A 53 18.34 -8.15 5.70
C PRO A 53 19.79 -7.88 6.08
N GLY A 54 20.01 -7.34 7.28
CA GLY A 54 21.33 -7.17 7.88
C GLY A 54 21.61 -5.78 8.46
N GLY A 55 21.64 -5.72 9.80
CA GLY A 55 22.56 -4.89 10.59
C GLY A 55 22.36 -3.38 10.60
N ASP A 56 21.49 -2.88 11.48
CA ASP A 56 21.82 -2.05 12.67
C ASP A 56 20.51 -1.48 13.26
N PRO A 57 20.31 -1.40 14.60
CA PRO A 57 19.10 -0.79 15.16
C PRO A 57 19.05 0.72 14.85
N PRO A 58 17.86 1.32 14.71
CA PRO A 58 17.73 2.77 14.63
C PRO A 58 18.18 3.37 15.96
N GLU A 59 19.28 4.13 15.93
CA GLU A 59 19.65 5.04 17.01
C GLU A 59 18.44 5.96 17.25
N ALA A 60 17.77 5.74 18.38
CA ALA A 60 16.73 6.64 18.85
C ALA A 60 17.34 8.05 18.92
N PRO A 61 16.70 9.08 18.36
CA PRO A 61 17.04 10.45 18.70
C PRO A 61 16.90 10.59 20.22
N CYS A 62 18.03 10.58 20.91
CA CYS A 62 18.13 10.94 22.30
C CYS A 62 17.79 12.42 22.36
N MET A 63 16.68 12.79 23.03
CA MET A 63 16.64 13.87 24.00
C MET A 63 15.26 13.96 24.68
N PRO A 64 15.21 14.49 25.91
CA PRO A 64 14.57 13.83 27.04
C PRO A 64 13.20 14.42 27.38
N ALA A 65 12.42 13.63 28.13
CA ALA A 65 11.33 14.13 28.94
C ALA A 65 11.89 15.13 29.97
N ALA A 66 11.65 16.42 29.74
CA ALA A 66 11.75 17.44 30.78
C ALA A 66 10.37 18.08 30.94
N ASP A 67 9.74 17.67 32.04
CA ASP A 67 8.69 18.38 32.75
C ASP A 67 9.04 19.87 32.87
N SER A 68 8.21 20.74 32.27
CA SER A 68 7.92 22.04 32.86
C SER A 68 6.52 22.47 32.45
N ILE A 69 5.56 21.97 33.22
CA ILE A 69 4.47 22.82 33.70
C ILE A 69 5.11 24.15 34.16
N LEU A 70 4.50 25.27 33.76
CA LEU A 70 4.78 26.66 34.18
C LEU A 70 5.59 27.52 33.21
N CYS A 71 4.89 28.19 32.30
CA CYS A 71 5.02 29.64 32.11
C CYS A 71 3.64 30.22 31.78
N ARG A 72 3.35 31.33 32.46
CA ARG A 72 2.04 31.97 32.69
C ARG A 72 1.37 32.53 31.43
#